data_AF-A0A1C4R899-F1
#
_entry.id   AF-A0A1C4R899-F1
#
_cell.length_a   1.000
_cell.length_b   1.000
_cell.length_c   1.000
_cell.angle_alpha   90.00
_cell.angle_beta   90.00
_cell.angle_gamma   90.00
#
_symmetry.space_group_name_H-M   'P 1'
#
loop_
_entity.id
_entity.type
_entity.pdbx_description
1 polymer ?
#
loop_
_entity_poly.entity_id
_entity_poly.type
_entity_poly.pdbx_seq_one_letter_code
_entity_poly.pdbx_strand_id
1 'polypeptide(L)' 'MFVAGRGARTPGARDALLELADRHGALLATSAVARGLFRGSAWSLDVSGGFASPLAADLITGADLVVGWGCSLTGWTT' A
#
# COMPACT_ATOMS: atom_id res chain seq x y z
N MET A 1 -2.66 -4.95 -6.56
CA MET A 1 -1.81 -4.23 -5.57
C MET A 1 -2.45 -4.26 -4.18
N PHE A 2 -1.66 -4.01 -3.12
CA PHE A 2 -2.15 -3.87 -1.75
C PHE A 2 -2.03 -2.44 -1.25
N VAL A 3 -3.04 -1.97 -0.51
CA VAL A 3 -3.02 -0.67 0.17
C VAL A 3 -3.20 -0.90 1.66
N ALA A 4 -2.21 -0.53 2.47
CA ALA A 4 -2.27 -0.64 3.92
C ALA A 4 -2.73 0.67 4.56
N GLY A 5 -3.77 0.58 5.39
CA GLY A 5 -4.32 1.68 6.14
C GLY A 5 -3.91 1.65 7.62
N ARG A 6 -4.53 2.52 8.42
CA ARG A 6 -4.23 2.66 9.86
C ARG A 6 -4.29 1.34 10.61
N GLY A 7 -5.25 0.49 10.27
CA GLY A 7 -5.52 -0.79 10.96
C GLY A 7 -4.48 -1.88 10.66
N ALA A 8 -3.65 -1.71 9.63
CA ALA A 8 -2.65 -2.70 9.21
C ALA A 8 -1.23 -2.41 9.70
N ARG A 9 -1.04 -1.44 10.61
CA ARG A 9 0.29 -0.97 11.05
C ARG A 9 0.95 -1.80 12.15
N THR A 10 0.34 -2.91 12.57
CA THR A 10 0.99 -3.78 13.57
C THR A 10 2.19 -4.47 12.93
N PRO A 11 3.25 -4.79 13.70
CA PRO A 11 4.41 -5.50 13.15
C PRO A 11 4.03 -6.81 12.46
N GLY A 12 3.15 -7.62 13.08
CA GLY A 12 2.69 -8.87 12.47
C GLY A 12 1.89 -8.66 11.18
N ALA A 13 1.05 -7.63 11.09
CA ALA A 13 0.34 -7.32 9.85
C ALA A 13 1.31 -6.85 8.76
N ARG A 14 2.29 -6.00 9.11
CA ARG A 14 3.33 -5.56 8.18
C ARG A 14 4.07 -6.76 7.58
N ASP A 15 4.53 -7.68 8.42
CA ASP A 15 5.35 -8.81 7.99
C ASP A 15 4.53 -9.78 7.14
N ALA A 16 3.28 -10.06 7.53
CA ALA A 16 2.37 -10.88 6.72
C ALA A 16 2.07 -10.27 5.34
N LEU A 17 1.91 -8.94 5.27
CA LEU A 17 1.69 -8.25 3.99
C LEU A 17 2.92 -8.25 3.10
N LEU A 18 4.13 -8.15 3.68
CA LEU A 18 5.39 -8.29 2.94
C LEU A 18 5.53 -9.71 2.38
N GLU A 19 5.29 -10.74 3.19
CA GLU A 19 5.34 -12.14 2.75
C GLU A 19 4.33 -12.41 1.61
N LEU A 20 3.11 -11.92 1.75
CA LEU A 20 2.07 -12.08 0.73
C LEU A 20 2.44 -11.35 -0.57
N ALA A 21 3.02 -10.17 -0.47
CA ALA A 21 3.51 -9.42 -1.62
C ALA A 21 4.67 -10.14 -2.32
N ASP A 22 5.64 -10.67 -1.58
CA ASP A 22 6.75 -11.44 -2.12
C ASP A 22 6.27 -12.71 -2.84
N ARG A 23 5.26 -13.40 -2.31
CA ARG A 23 4.71 -14.62 -2.90
C ARG A 23 3.97 -14.37 -4.21
N HIS A 24 3.29 -13.23 -4.34
CA HIS A 24 2.37 -12.96 -5.44
C HIS A 24 2.80 -11.80 -6.36
N GLY A 25 3.96 -11.19 -6.12
CA GLY A 25 4.45 -10.04 -6.87
C GLY A 25 3.55 -8.82 -6.74
N ALA A 26 2.93 -8.61 -5.57
CA ALA A 26 1.99 -7.51 -5.37
C ALA A 26 2.73 -6.22 -4.97
N LEU A 27 2.51 -5.14 -5.73
CA LEU A 27 2.94 -3.79 -5.32
C LEU A 27 2.24 -3.36 -4.03
N LEU A 28 2.98 -2.65 -3.18
CA LEU A 28 2.57 -2.20 -1.86
C LEU A 28 2.47 -0.68 -1.80
N ALA A 29 1.32 -0.14 -1.44
CA ALA A 29 1.14 1.27 -1.10
C ALA A 29 0.52 1.41 0.29
N THR A 30 0.52 2.64 0.80
CA THR A 30 -0.04 2.97 2.12
C THR A 30 -1.01 4.14 2.00
N SER A 31 -2.00 4.22 2.88
CA SER A 31 -2.68 5.50 3.09
C SER A 31 -1.74 6.46 3.83
N ALA A 32 -2.02 7.77 3.78
CA ALA A 32 -1.15 8.78 4.38
C ALA A 32 -0.78 8.50 5.86
N VAL A 33 -1.71 7.95 6.65
CA VAL A 33 -1.50 7.62 8.07
C VAL A 33 -0.63 6.38 8.31
N ALA A 34 -0.39 5.58 7.29
CA ALA A 34 0.47 4.40 7.31
C ALA A 34 1.75 4.61 6.47
N ARG A 35 2.03 5.84 6.01
CA ARG A 35 3.21 6.14 5.18
C ARG A 35 4.50 5.65 5.82
N GLY A 36 5.35 5.02 5.00
CA GLY A 36 6.62 4.44 5.44
C GLY A 36 6.54 3.03 6.03
N LEU A 37 5.35 2.43 6.17
CA LEU A 37 5.18 1.07 6.73
C LEU A 37 6.02 0.01 6.01
N PHE A 38 6.16 0.12 4.69
CA PHE A 38 6.90 -0.81 3.84
C PHE A 38 8.26 -0.29 3.37
N ARG A 39 8.79 0.76 4.02
CA ARG A 39 10.08 1.34 3.65
C ARG A 39 11.18 0.26 3.63
N GLY A 40 11.94 0.22 2.53
CA GLY A 40 12.99 -0.77 2.29
C GLY A 40 12.55 -2.02 1.52
N SER A 41 11.24 -2.23 1.32
CA SER A 41 10.75 -3.29 0.43
C SER A 41 10.90 -2.87 -1.04
N ALA A 42 11.32 -3.81 -1.89
CA ALA A 42 11.38 -3.63 -3.33
C ALA A 42 9.99 -3.40 -3.98
N TRP A 43 8.92 -3.83 -3.31
CA TRP A 43 7.55 -3.70 -3.78
C TRP A 43 6.87 -2.39 -3.35
N SER A 44 7.54 -1.57 -2.53
CA SER A 44 6.94 -0.39 -1.92
C SER A 44 6.87 0.81 -2.87
N LEU A 45 5.64 1.23 -3.19
CA LEU A 45 5.31 2.47 -3.88
C LEU A 45 5.20 3.69 -2.94
N ASP A 46 5.45 3.51 -1.64
CA ASP A 46 5.24 4.49 -0.58
C ASP A 46 3.75 4.76 -0.30
N VAL A 47 3.19 5.89 -0.77
CA VAL A 47 1.87 6.39 -0.37
C VAL A 47 0.92 6.50 -1.56
N SER A 48 -0.37 6.19 -1.37
CA SER A 48 -1.44 6.38 -2.35
C SER A 48 -2.16 7.73 -2.17
N GLY A 49 -2.98 8.11 -3.16
CA GLY A 49 -3.78 9.35 -3.13
C GLY A 49 -2.95 10.60 -3.45
N GLY A 50 -3.38 11.76 -2.97
CA GLY A 50 -2.83 13.07 -3.34
C GLY A 50 -1.35 13.33 -3.01
N PHE A 51 -0.68 12.42 -2.31
CA PHE A 51 0.76 12.49 -2.01
C PHE A 51 1.60 11.49 -2.81
N ALA A 52 0.98 10.70 -3.69
CA ALA A 52 1.67 9.72 -4.50
C ALA A 52 2.66 10.39 -5.46
N SER A 53 3.81 9.75 -5.69
CA SER A 53 4.65 10.10 -6.83
C SER A 53 3.90 9.84 -8.15
N PRO A 54 4.24 10.50 -9.26
CA PRO A 54 3.57 10.25 -10.54
C PRO A 54 3.56 8.77 -10.94
N LEU A 55 4.69 8.08 -10.79
CA LEU A 55 4.78 6.64 -11.06
C LEU A 55 3.88 5.82 -10.13
N ALA A 56 3.83 6.14 -8.84
CA ALA A 56 2.95 5.44 -7.92
C ALA A 56 1.48 5.66 -8.30
N ALA A 57 1.09 6.88 -8.65
CA ALA A 57 -0.26 7.18 -9.11
C ALA A 57 -0.63 6.37 -10.38
N ASP A 58 0.25 6.36 -11.39
CA ASP A 58 0.02 5.62 -12.64
C ASP A 58 -0.14 4.12 -12.40
N LEU A 59 0.73 3.52 -11.58
CA LEU A 59 0.66 2.10 -11.22
C LEU A 59 -0.58 1.76 -10.40
N ILE A 60 -1.00 2.66 -9.50
CA ILE A 60 -2.22 2.48 -8.69
C ILE A 60 -3.45 2.55 -9.58
N THR A 61 -3.54 3.54 -10.47
CA THR A 61 -4.66 3.71 -11.39
C THR A 61 -4.73 2.59 -12.43
N GLY A 62 -3.57 2.08 -12.87
CA GLY A 62 -3.48 0.94 -13.79
C GLY A 62 -3.73 -0.43 -13.15
N ALA A 63 -3.92 -0.51 -11.83
CA ALA A 63 -4.19 -1.78 -11.16
C ALA A 63 -5.58 -2.31 -11.53
N ASP A 64 -5.64 -3.56 -11.96
CA ASP A 64 -6.88 -4.31 -12.20
C ASP A 64 -7.55 -4.79 -10.90
N LEU A 65 -6.76 -4.94 -9.83
CA LEU A 65 -7.21 -5.30 -8.49
C LEU A 65 -6.46 -4.51 -7.41
N VAL A 66 -7.22 -3.91 -6.49
CA VAL A 66 -6.72 -3.29 -5.27
C VAL A 66 -7.30 -4.01 -4.05
N VAL A 67 -6.44 -4.46 -3.13
CA VAL A 67 -6.87 -5.03 -1.85
C VAL A 67 -6.49 -4.07 -0.72
N GLY A 68 -7.49 -3.55 -0.02
CA GLY A 68 -7.30 -2.65 1.12
C GLY A 68 -7.21 -3.40 2.44
N TRP A 69 -6.17 -3.14 3.23
CA TRP A 69 -5.93 -3.76 4.53
C TRP A 69 -6.03 -2.72 5.64
N GLY A 70 -7.06 -2.81 6.49
CA GLY A 70 -7.25 -1.83 7.56
C GLY A 70 -7.43 -0.39 7.06
N CYS A 71 -7.96 -0.24 5.85
CA CYS A 71 -8.27 1.02 5.18
C CYS A 71 -9.72 1.44 5.44
N SER A 72 -9.94 2.75 5.61
CA SER A 72 -11.29 3.35 5.54
C SER A 72 -11.69 3.76 4.13
N LEU A 73 -10.74 3.74 3.17
CA LEU A 73 -10.94 4.09 1.75
C LEU A 73 -11.66 5.42 1.55
N THR A 74 -11.25 6.44 2.29
CA THR A 74 -11.74 7.82 2.11
C THR A 74 -11.04 8.47 0.91
N GLY A 75 -11.49 9.66 0.49
CA GLY A 75 -10.84 10.46 -0.56
C GLY A 75 -9.40 10.89 -0.29
N TRP A 76 -8.82 10.50 0.84
CA TRP A 76 -7.38 10.61 1.11
C TRP A 76 -6.59 9.37 0.67
N THR A 77 -7.28 8.25 0.40
CA THR A 77 -6.71 6.95 0.04
C THR A 77 -7.04 6.57 -1.41
N THR A 78 -8.22 6.98 -1.89
CA THR A 78 -8.70 6.88 -3.28
C THR A 78 -8.44 8.18 -4.02
#